data_AF-A0A964TZ59-F1
#
_entry.id   AF-A0A964TZ59-F1
#
_cell.length_a   1.000
_cell.length_b   1.000
_cell.length_c   1.000
_cell.angle_alpha   90.00
_cell.angle_beta   90.00
_cell.angle_gamma   90.00
#
_symmetry.space_group_name_H-M   'P 1'
#
loop_
_entity.id
_entity.type
_entity.pdbx_description
1 polymer ?
#
loop_
_entity_poly.entity_id
_entity_poly.type
_entity_poly.pdbx_seq_one_letter_code
_entity_poly.pdbx_strand_id
1 'polypeptide(L)'
;RQLEDYGYWYCPDGRDAHQQRAFERVEARPQAIEWAFHIAAGSRFRASADNLSGVPADLDAFRRRIFGRLCSYRREGFPPRAQVFIDALCTFYDRRWQLPDAA
;
A
#
# COMPACT_ATOMS: atom_id res chain seq x y z
N ARG A 1 24.34 -14.30 9.22
CA ARG A 1 22.86 -14.43 9.32
C ARG A 1 22.42 -15.33 8.18
N GLN A 2 22.02 -16.56 8.48
CA GLN A 2 21.28 -17.42 7.54
C GLN A 2 19.83 -17.31 8.00
N LEU A 3 19.03 -16.53 7.28
CA LEU A 3 17.58 -16.45 7.52
C LEU A 3 16.92 -17.21 6.39
N GLU A 4 16.05 -18.15 6.75
CA GLU A 4 15.16 -18.82 5.83
C GLU A 4 14.23 -17.77 5.21
N ASP A 5 14.39 -17.52 3.91
CA ASP A 5 13.47 -16.68 3.17
C ASP A 5 12.14 -17.42 3.09
N TYR A 6 11.09 -16.85 3.71
CA TYR A 6 9.70 -17.32 3.63
C TYR A 6 9.10 -17.14 2.22
N GLY A 7 9.89 -17.35 1.16
CA GLY A 7 9.51 -17.13 -0.23
C GLY A 7 9.49 -15.67 -0.66
N TYR A 8 10.07 -14.75 0.12
CA TYR A 8 10.19 -13.35 -0.27
C TYR A 8 11.43 -13.15 -1.15
N TRP A 9 11.26 -12.41 -2.24
CA TRP A 9 12.36 -12.08 -3.13
C TRP A 9 13.19 -10.98 -2.47
N TYR A 10 14.28 -11.35 -1.78
CA TYR A 10 15.20 -10.35 -1.26
C TYR A 10 15.91 -9.66 -2.44
N CYS A 11 15.46 -8.45 -2.77
CA CYS A 11 16.16 -7.57 -3.69
C CYS A 11 17.03 -6.62 -2.86
N PRO A 12 18.36 -6.61 -3.05
CA PRO A 12 19.23 -5.67 -2.36
C PRO A 12 18.80 -4.22 -2.66
N ASP A 13 18.98 -3.33 -1.67
CA ASP A 13 18.71 -1.89 -1.81
C ASP A 13 19.55 -1.27 -2.94
N GLY A 14 19.08 -0.17 -3.52
CA GLY A 14 19.72 0.47 -4.68
C GLY A 14 19.08 0.10 -6.02
N ARG A 15 17.74 0.05 -6.08
CA ARG A 15 17.02 -0.24 -7.33
C ARG A 15 17.25 0.87 -8.36
N ASP A 16 17.53 0.46 -9.59
CA ASP A 16 17.51 1.35 -10.75
C ASP A 16 16.07 1.77 -11.09
N ALA A 17 15.92 2.68 -12.05
CA ALA A 17 14.61 3.19 -12.44
C ALA A 17 13.67 2.10 -13.01
N HIS A 18 14.19 1.09 -13.69
CA HIS A 18 13.38 0.00 -14.25
C HIS A 18 12.90 -0.95 -13.15
N GLN A 19 13.79 -1.35 -12.25
CA GLN A 19 13.49 -2.15 -11.07
C GLN A 19 12.50 -1.45 -10.15
N GLN A 20 12.67 -0.14 -9.94
CA GLN A 20 11.74 0.68 -9.16
C GLN A 20 10.33 0.66 -9.75
N ARG A 21 10.19 0.81 -11.07
CA ARG A 21 8.88 0.72 -11.73
C ARG A 21 8.26 -0.66 -11.61
N ALA A 22 9.06 -1.72 -11.71
CA ALA A 22 8.58 -3.09 -11.56
C ALA A 22 8.04 -3.36 -10.14
N PHE A 23 8.74 -2.85 -9.12
CA PHE A 23 8.30 -2.88 -7.74
C PHE A 23 7.01 -2.08 -7.53
N GLU A 24 6.96 -0.81 -7.96
CA GLU A 24 5.78 0.04 -7.77
C GLU A 24 4.52 -0.54 -8.42
N ARG A 25 4.68 -1.28 -9.53
CA ARG A 25 3.57 -1.97 -10.19
C ARG A 25 2.96 -3.07 -9.32
N VAL A 26 3.77 -3.83 -8.57
CA VAL A 26 3.27 -4.88 -7.69
C VAL A 26 2.80 -4.32 -6.36
N GLU A 27 3.47 -3.29 -5.86
CA GLU A 27 3.23 -2.66 -4.55
C GLU A 27 1.99 -1.77 -4.48
N ALA A 28 1.45 -1.33 -5.61
CA ALA A 28 0.21 -0.58 -5.62
C ALA A 28 -0.96 -1.34 -4.98
N ARG A 29 -0.94 -2.69 -5.01
CA ARG A 29 -1.98 -3.55 -4.41
C ARG A 29 -1.88 -3.62 -2.89
N PRO A 30 -0.76 -4.03 -2.27
CA PRO A 30 -0.63 -4.05 -0.81
C PRO A 30 -0.73 -2.64 -0.21
N GLN A 31 -0.07 -1.63 -0.77
CA GLN A 31 -0.14 -0.28 -0.20
C GLN A 31 -1.54 0.36 -0.30
N ALA A 32 -2.40 -0.08 -1.22
CA ALA A 32 -3.80 0.35 -1.25
C ALA A 32 -4.61 -0.26 -0.09
N ILE A 33 -4.28 -1.49 0.32
CA ILE A 33 -4.86 -2.12 1.50
C ILE A 33 -4.36 -1.42 2.78
N GLU A 34 -3.07 -1.07 2.83
CA GLU A 34 -2.53 -0.27 3.94
C GLU A 34 -3.20 1.10 4.04
N TRP A 35 -3.38 1.80 2.92
CA TRP A 35 -4.12 3.06 2.92
C TRP A 35 -5.55 2.85 3.43
N ALA A 36 -6.19 1.74 3.08
CA ALA A 36 -7.48 1.41 3.64
C ALA A 36 -7.44 1.26 5.17
N PHE A 37 -6.46 0.56 5.73
CA PHE A 37 -6.30 0.47 7.18
C PHE A 37 -6.08 1.83 7.84
N HIS A 38 -5.28 2.70 7.21
CA HIS A 38 -5.09 4.07 7.70
C HIS A 38 -6.40 4.85 7.77
N ILE A 39 -7.24 4.76 6.75
CA ILE A 39 -8.57 5.39 6.72
C ILE A 39 -9.45 4.85 7.85
N ALA A 40 -9.53 3.51 7.99
CA ALA A 40 -10.34 2.86 9.01
C ALA A 40 -9.90 3.26 10.43
N ALA A 41 -8.60 3.44 10.64
CA ALA A 41 -8.00 3.88 11.90
C ALA A 41 -7.96 5.40 12.09
N GLY A 42 -8.39 6.20 11.11
CA GLY A 42 -8.34 7.67 11.19
C GLY A 42 -6.93 8.25 11.20
N SER A 43 -5.95 7.59 10.57
CA SER A 43 -4.55 8.01 10.51
C SER A 43 -4.11 8.37 9.09
N ARG A 44 -2.98 9.07 8.97
CA ARG A 44 -2.46 9.53 7.67
C ARG A 44 -1.59 8.46 7.00
N PHE A 45 -1.97 8.07 5.79
CA PHE A 45 -1.17 7.21 4.92
C PHE A 45 -0.01 7.99 4.26
N ARG A 46 1.12 7.31 4.04
CA ARG A 46 2.25 7.78 3.23
C ARG A 46 2.73 6.64 2.33
N ALA A 47 2.86 6.90 1.03
CA ALA A 47 3.39 5.90 0.10
C ALA A 47 4.88 5.64 0.41
N SER A 48 5.29 4.38 0.34
CA SER A 48 6.68 3.98 0.55
C SER A 48 7.27 3.44 -0.74
N ALA A 49 8.24 4.16 -1.31
CA ALA A 49 8.98 3.68 -2.49
C ALA A 49 10.00 2.58 -2.16
N ASP A 50 10.33 2.42 -0.87
CA ASP A 50 11.23 1.40 -0.32
C ASP A 50 12.59 1.30 -1.04
N ASN A 51 13.19 2.45 -1.35
CA ASN A 51 14.46 2.53 -2.08
C ASN A 51 15.33 3.62 -1.43
N LEU A 52 16.10 3.24 -0.41
CA LEU A 52 16.84 4.19 0.45
C LEU A 52 18.14 4.66 -0.22
N SER A 53 18.80 3.78 -0.97
CA SER A 53 20.09 4.06 -1.63
C SER A 53 19.99 4.13 -3.16
N GLY A 54 18.80 4.02 -3.73
CA GLY A 54 18.58 4.01 -5.18
C GLY A 54 18.13 5.35 -5.77
N VAL A 55 17.59 5.30 -6.98
CA VAL A 55 17.12 6.51 -7.67
C VAL A 55 15.91 7.13 -6.94
N PRO A 56 15.81 8.48 -6.91
CA PRO A 56 14.61 9.14 -6.38
C PRO A 56 13.36 8.65 -7.12
N ALA A 57 12.38 8.16 -6.36
CA ALA A 57 11.09 7.74 -6.90
C ALA A 57 10.13 8.93 -7.02
N ASP A 58 9.30 8.93 -8.06
CA ASP A 58 8.16 9.85 -8.18
C ASP A 58 7.03 9.37 -7.24
N LEU A 59 7.11 9.81 -5.98
CA LEU A 59 6.17 9.44 -4.94
C LEU A 59 4.74 9.91 -5.24
N ASP A 60 4.57 11.02 -5.95
CA ASP A 60 3.24 11.54 -6.28
C ASP A 60 2.58 10.69 -7.35
N ALA A 61 3.30 10.31 -8.40
CA ALA A 61 2.81 9.35 -9.38
C ALA A 61 2.52 8.00 -8.74
N PHE A 62 3.35 7.55 -7.81
CA PHE A 62 3.12 6.29 -7.12
C PHE A 62 1.87 6.35 -6.22
N ARG A 63 1.72 7.41 -5.44
CA ARG A 63 0.54 7.66 -4.62
C ARG A 63 -0.75 7.68 -5.46
N ARG A 64 -0.75 8.31 -6.64
CA ARG A 64 -1.90 8.27 -7.57
C ARG A 64 -2.26 6.85 -8.02
N ARG A 65 -1.26 5.99 -8.30
CA ARG A 65 -1.50 4.58 -8.66
C ARG A 65 -2.08 3.79 -7.50
N ILE A 66 -1.57 3.99 -6.28
CA ILE A 66 -2.11 3.36 -5.06
C ILE A 66 -3.56 3.80 -4.86
N PHE A 67 -3.86 5.10 -5.00
CA PHE A 67 -5.22 5.61 -4.89
C PHE A 67 -6.17 5.01 -5.94
N GLY A 68 -5.73 4.92 -7.20
CA GLY A 68 -6.52 4.25 -8.24
C GLY A 68 -6.84 2.79 -7.89
N ARG A 69 -5.90 2.08 -7.26
CA ARG A 69 -6.13 0.71 -6.78
C ARG A 69 -7.08 0.65 -5.59
N LEU A 70 -6.97 1.59 -4.64
CA LEU A 70 -7.92 1.74 -3.53
C LEU A 70 -9.35 1.98 -4.03
N CYS A 71 -9.54 2.88 -5.01
CA CYS A 71 -10.82 3.12 -5.65
C CYS A 71 -11.38 1.87 -6.35
N SER A 72 -10.51 1.04 -6.94
CA SER A 72 -10.92 -0.23 -7.53
C SER A 72 -11.41 -1.20 -6.46
N TYR A 73 -10.69 -1.35 -5.34
CA TYR A 73 -11.15 -2.18 -4.21
C TYR A 73 -12.47 -1.73 -3.61
N ARG A 74 -12.75 -0.42 -3.57
CA ARG A 74 -14.07 0.06 -3.14
C ARG A 74 -15.21 -0.47 -4.00
N ARG A 75 -15.00 -0.54 -5.31
CA ARG A 75 -16.03 -0.95 -6.28
C ARG A 75 -16.13 -2.47 -6.38
N GLU A 76 -15.00 -3.15 -6.37
CA GLU A 76 -14.89 -4.59 -6.62
C GLU A 76 -14.93 -5.43 -5.33
N GLY A 77 -14.69 -4.80 -4.18
CA GLY A 77 -14.48 -5.46 -2.89
C GLY A 77 -13.00 -5.63 -2.53
N PHE A 78 -12.69 -5.56 -1.24
CA PHE A 78 -11.37 -5.88 -0.73
C PHE A 78 -11.17 -7.40 -0.63
N PRO A 79 -9.91 -7.89 -0.64
CA PRO A 79 -9.63 -9.27 -0.28
C PRO A 79 -10.27 -9.62 1.08
N PRO A 80 -10.88 -10.80 1.27
CA PRO A 80 -11.71 -11.09 2.45
C PRO A 80 -11.02 -10.83 3.79
N ARG A 81 -9.73 -11.19 3.91
CA ARG A 81 -8.93 -10.95 5.12
C ARG A 81 -8.69 -9.45 5.38
N ALA A 82 -8.50 -8.67 4.32
CA ALA A 82 -8.35 -7.23 4.44
C ALA A 82 -9.67 -6.59 4.89
N GLN A 83 -10.81 -7.04 4.35
CA GLN A 83 -12.13 -6.54 4.76
C GLN A 83 -12.40 -6.78 6.25
N VAL A 84 -12.15 -8.00 6.74
CA VAL A 84 -12.30 -8.33 8.18
C VAL A 84 -11.48 -7.38 9.06
N PHE A 85 -10.25 -7.05 8.64
CA PHE A 85 -9.41 -6.14 9.41
C PHE A 85 -9.86 -4.67 9.30
N ILE A 86 -10.33 -4.23 8.13
CA ILE A 86 -10.94 -2.90 7.94
C ILE A 86 -12.14 -2.73 8.90
N ASP A 87 -13.03 -3.72 8.95
CA ASP A 87 -14.22 -3.66 9.79
C ASP A 87 -13.85 -3.62 11.27
N ALA A 88 -12.87 -4.44 11.69
CA ALA A 88 -12.36 -4.43 13.06
C ALA A 88 -11.74 -3.08 13.45
N LEU A 89 -10.97 -2.44 12.56
CA LEU A 89 -10.42 -1.11 12.79
C LEU A 89 -11.52 -0.05 12.89
N CYS A 90 -12.51 -0.09 12.00
CA CYS A 90 -13.66 0.80 12.05
C CYS A 90 -14.44 0.68 13.37
N THR A 91 -14.67 -0.56 13.85
CA THR A 91 -15.31 -0.79 15.15
C THR A 91 -14.45 -0.30 16.31
N PHE A 92 -13.15 -0.61 16.31
CA PHE A 92 -12.26 -0.24 17.41
C PHE A 92 -12.09 1.27 17.57
N TYR A 93 -11.98 1.99 16.46
CA TYR A 93 -11.77 3.45 16.46
C TYR A 93 -13.07 4.26 16.38
N ASP A 94 -14.23 3.61 16.40
CA ASP A 94 -15.56 4.23 16.20
C ASP A 94 -15.60 5.12 14.94
N ARG A 95 -15.18 4.54 13.81
CA ARG A 95 -15.09 5.23 12.52
C ARG A 95 -15.97 4.55 11.51
N ARG A 96 -16.67 5.36 10.72
CA ARG A 96 -17.33 4.86 9.52
C ARG A 96 -16.34 4.71 8.38
N TRP A 97 -16.41 3.58 7.70
CA TRP A 97 -15.65 3.35 6.47
C TRP A 97 -16.07 4.34 5.37
N GLN A 98 -15.17 5.24 4.98
CA GLN A 98 -15.39 6.24 3.93
C GLN A 98 -14.10 6.54 3.19
N LEU A 99 -14.15 6.54 1.87
CA LEU A 99 -13.01 6.97 1.06
C LEU A 99 -12.86 8.49 1.12
N PRO A 100 -11.62 9.02 1.21
CA PRO A 100 -11.38 10.45 1.06
C PRO A 100 -11.78 10.93 -0.34
N ASP A 101 -12.23 12.18 -0.42
CA ASP A 101 -12.78 12.79 -1.64
C ASP A 101 -11.74 12.97 -2.77
N ALA A 102 -10.44 12.88 -2.49
CA ALA A 102 -9.36 12.87 -3.49
C ALA A 102 -8.02 12.36 -2.93
N ALA A 103 -7.11 11.96 -3.84
CA ALA A 103 -5.73 11.53 -3.57
C ALA A 103 -4.83 12.68 -3.12
#